data_AF-A0A2A8ITC9-F1
#
_entry.id   AF-A0A2A8ITC9-F1
#
_cell.length_a   1.000
_cell.length_b   1.000
_cell.length_c   1.000
_cell.angle_alpha   90.00
_cell.angle_beta   90.00
_cell.angle_gamma   90.00
#
_symmetry.space_group_name_H-M   'P 1'
#
loop_
_entity.id
_entity.type
_entity.pdbx_description
1 polymer ?
#
loop_
_entity_poly.entity_id
_entity_poly.type
_entity_poly.pdbx_seq_one_letter_code
_entity_poly.pdbx_strand_id
1 'polypeptide(L)'
;MSWKRSICFFSIFSFVFSSNTAAQVNAVNPVLKNVQSYKIYYGEANEQVIERLSKYDMVIIEPYAFTREQVQQLKKSGTVVLGYVSVLELESWHKSQVLESDYYYKDGEKMKIEQWDTYIMDLADKHYRSIVINKVKQQISGKGIDGVFLDTAGDIDDYFYNQADVQEKFRLAYVNLLKEIKSVDSNLLLVQNWGFETIKSATLNLIHGVLWEDFNKSVIAKDQWSQNWMRYFKQQSNKIVTFTVTPDDISKKYSTVNGFISTINPNDIYDN
;
A
#
# COMPACT_ATOMS: atom_id res chain seq x y z
N MET A 1 -36.75 47.74 -57.66
CA MET A 1 -35.83 48.07 -56.54
C MET A 1 -35.90 46.93 -55.54
N SER A 2 -34.86 46.09 -55.49
CA SER A 2 -34.75 44.93 -54.62
C SER A 2 -33.40 45.00 -53.93
N TRP A 3 -33.44 45.19 -52.61
CA TRP A 3 -32.31 45.46 -51.75
C TRP A 3 -31.73 44.12 -51.30
N LYS A 4 -30.53 43.76 -51.79
CA LYS A 4 -29.79 42.59 -51.27
C LYS A 4 -29.26 42.94 -49.88
N ARG A 5 -29.84 42.33 -48.85
CA ARG A 5 -29.34 42.38 -47.46
C ARG A 5 -28.17 41.41 -47.33
N SER A 6 -26.99 41.95 -47.10
CA SER A 6 -25.81 41.19 -46.67
C SER A 6 -26.02 40.69 -45.25
N ILE A 7 -25.93 39.37 -45.06
CA ILE A 7 -25.97 38.72 -43.75
C ILE A 7 -24.54 38.72 -43.20
N CYS A 8 -24.28 39.56 -42.20
CA CYS A 8 -23.07 39.46 -41.38
C CYS A 8 -23.23 38.30 -40.40
N PHE A 9 -22.45 37.24 -40.60
CA PHE A 9 -22.26 36.20 -39.58
C PHE A 9 -21.40 36.79 -38.45
N PHE A 10 -22.03 37.13 -37.33
CA PHE A 10 -21.32 37.35 -36.07
C PHE A 10 -20.96 35.97 -35.49
N SER A 11 -19.72 35.54 -35.70
CA SER A 11 -19.13 34.42 -34.99
C SER A 11 -18.98 34.80 -33.52
N ILE A 12 -19.92 34.36 -32.69
CA ILE A 12 -19.80 34.42 -31.23
C ILE A 12 -18.71 33.43 -30.84
N PHE A 13 -17.51 33.95 -30.57
CA PHE A 13 -16.45 33.21 -29.88
C PHE A 13 -16.92 32.97 -28.46
N SER A 14 -17.54 31.81 -28.23
CA SER A 14 -17.77 31.29 -26.89
C SER A 14 -16.41 30.96 -26.26
N PHE A 15 -15.82 31.93 -25.56
CA PHE A 15 -14.76 31.65 -24.59
C PHE A 15 -15.39 30.81 -23.49
N VAL A 16 -15.29 29.49 -23.62
CA VAL A 16 -15.47 28.57 -22.50
C VAL A 16 -14.30 28.87 -21.57
N PHE A 17 -14.56 29.64 -20.52
CA PHE A 17 -13.70 29.66 -19.35
C PHE A 17 -13.69 28.25 -18.79
N SER A 18 -12.70 27.46 -19.19
CA SER A 18 -12.33 26.25 -18.46
C SER A 18 -11.88 26.72 -17.08
N SER A 19 -12.73 26.47 -16.09
CA SER A 19 -12.42 26.73 -14.68
C SER A 19 -11.32 25.80 -14.22
N ASN A 20 -10.07 26.15 -14.52
CA ASN A 20 -8.94 25.78 -13.69
C ASN A 20 -9.08 26.55 -12.38
N THR A 21 -9.55 25.87 -11.34
CA THR A 21 -8.92 25.79 -10.01
C THR A 21 -9.91 25.29 -8.98
N ALA A 22 -9.78 24.02 -8.63
CA ALA A 22 -9.49 23.67 -7.25
C ALA A 22 -8.58 22.44 -7.34
N ALA A 23 -7.38 22.52 -6.77
CA ALA A 23 -6.69 21.31 -6.36
C ALA A 23 -7.75 20.45 -5.67
N GLN A 24 -8.06 19.27 -6.21
CA GLN A 24 -8.71 18.26 -5.39
C GLN A 24 -7.79 18.14 -4.19
N VAL A 25 -8.24 18.65 -3.04
CA VAL A 25 -7.63 18.31 -1.77
C VAL A 25 -7.63 16.80 -1.79
N ASN A 26 -6.45 16.18 -1.92
CA ASN A 26 -6.31 14.73 -1.97
C ASN A 26 -7.08 14.20 -0.77
N ALA A 27 -8.28 13.67 -1.02
CA ALA A 27 -9.19 13.26 0.02
C ALA A 27 -8.86 11.81 0.32
N VAL A 28 -8.78 11.46 1.60
CA VAL A 28 -8.65 10.08 2.04
C VAL A 28 -9.66 9.22 1.28
N ASN A 29 -9.19 8.07 0.79
CA ASN A 29 -10.06 7.12 0.12
C ASN A 29 -11.26 6.78 1.02
N PRO A 30 -12.50 6.97 0.55
CA PRO A 30 -13.69 6.83 1.38
C PRO A 30 -13.88 5.42 1.93
N VAL A 31 -13.38 4.38 1.25
CA VAL A 31 -13.42 2.99 1.73
C VAL A 31 -12.57 2.85 2.99
N LEU A 32 -11.29 3.25 2.93
CA LEU A 32 -10.39 3.14 4.07
C LEU A 32 -10.75 4.10 5.21
N LYS A 33 -11.37 5.25 4.90
CA LYS A 33 -11.83 6.22 5.91
C LYS A 33 -12.87 5.63 6.86
N ASN A 34 -13.66 4.66 6.41
CA ASN A 34 -14.73 4.04 7.21
C ASN A 34 -14.24 2.82 8.02
N VAL A 35 -13.01 2.37 7.81
CA VAL A 35 -12.43 1.25 8.58
C VAL A 35 -12.23 1.71 10.02
N GLN A 36 -12.72 0.93 10.97
CA GLN A 36 -12.52 1.17 12.41
C GLN A 36 -11.84 -0.02 13.09
N SER A 37 -11.92 -1.19 12.48
CA SER A 37 -11.33 -2.43 12.94
C SER A 37 -10.67 -3.16 11.77
N TYR A 38 -9.48 -3.72 12.02
CA TYR A 38 -8.85 -4.59 11.03
C TYR A 38 -8.03 -5.71 11.68
N LYS A 39 -7.75 -6.73 10.88
CA LYS A 39 -6.94 -7.88 11.28
C LYS A 39 -6.00 -8.29 10.15
N ILE A 40 -4.78 -8.66 10.52
CA ILE A 40 -3.82 -9.31 9.63
C ILE A 40 -3.91 -10.82 9.89
N TYR A 41 -4.02 -11.62 8.84
CA TYR A 41 -4.12 -13.07 8.93
C TYR A 41 -3.44 -13.78 7.76
N TYR A 42 -2.34 -14.49 8.01
CA TYR A 42 -1.56 -15.19 6.98
C TYR A 42 -1.71 -16.71 6.99
N GLY A 43 -2.49 -17.25 7.93
CA GLY A 43 -2.80 -18.68 7.99
C GLY A 43 -3.76 -19.16 6.90
N GLU A 44 -4.01 -20.47 6.87
CA GLU A 44 -4.94 -21.11 5.94
C GLU A 44 -6.39 -20.73 6.22
N ALA A 45 -7.19 -20.56 5.15
CA ALA A 45 -8.60 -20.26 5.28
C ALA A 45 -9.44 -21.52 5.53
N ASN A 46 -10.32 -21.46 6.52
CA ASN A 46 -11.40 -22.43 6.73
C ASN A 46 -12.67 -21.69 7.16
N GLU A 47 -13.79 -22.39 7.31
CA GLU A 47 -15.09 -21.78 7.64
C GLU A 47 -15.05 -20.94 8.92
N GLN A 48 -14.37 -21.42 9.98
CA GLN A 48 -14.26 -20.70 11.25
C GLN A 48 -13.42 -19.42 11.10
N VAL A 49 -12.34 -19.49 10.30
CA VAL A 49 -11.51 -18.33 9.97
C VAL A 49 -12.33 -17.30 9.20
N ILE A 50 -13.11 -17.71 8.20
CA ILE A 50 -13.96 -16.78 7.44
C ILE A 50 -14.99 -16.12 8.34
N GLU A 51 -15.65 -16.87 9.21
CA GLU A 51 -16.62 -16.31 10.17
C GLU A 51 -15.97 -15.29 11.11
N ARG A 52 -14.77 -15.58 11.62
CA ARG A 52 -14.00 -14.68 12.47
C ARG A 52 -13.57 -13.41 11.72
N LEU A 53 -13.02 -13.56 10.53
CA LEU A 53 -12.49 -12.46 9.73
C LEU A 53 -13.60 -11.53 9.21
N SER A 54 -14.80 -12.05 8.96
CA SER A 54 -15.99 -11.28 8.55
C SER A 54 -16.49 -10.27 9.59
N LYS A 55 -15.95 -10.32 10.82
CA LYS A 55 -16.31 -9.40 11.92
C LYS A 55 -15.48 -8.11 11.91
N TYR A 56 -14.49 -8.00 11.02
CA TYR A 56 -13.64 -6.82 10.86
C TYR A 56 -14.07 -6.01 9.64
N ASP A 57 -13.89 -4.69 9.71
CA ASP A 57 -14.15 -3.80 8.57
C ASP A 57 -13.13 -4.03 7.44
N MET A 58 -11.91 -4.42 7.79
CA MET A 58 -10.84 -4.73 6.85
C MET A 58 -10.01 -5.93 7.31
N VAL A 59 -9.53 -6.74 6.37
CA VAL A 59 -8.52 -7.76 6.63
C VAL A 59 -7.37 -7.69 5.64
N ILE A 60 -6.17 -8.03 6.12
CA ILE A 60 -4.99 -8.23 5.29
C ILE A 60 -4.69 -9.72 5.32
N ILE A 61 -4.72 -10.36 4.15
CA ILE A 61 -4.55 -11.81 4.03
C ILE A 61 -3.38 -12.18 3.14
N GLU A 62 -2.85 -13.38 3.31
CA GLU A 62 -1.99 -14.01 2.33
C GLU A 62 -2.87 -14.56 1.19
N PRO A 63 -2.79 -14.00 -0.03
CA PRO A 63 -3.72 -14.35 -1.08
C PRO A 63 -3.75 -15.83 -1.45
N TYR A 64 -2.62 -16.56 -1.38
CA TYR A 64 -2.63 -17.98 -1.78
C TYR A 64 -3.49 -18.85 -0.87
N ALA A 65 -3.61 -18.48 0.42
CA ALA A 65 -4.32 -19.23 1.46
C ALA A 65 -5.85 -19.13 1.34
N PHE A 66 -6.37 -18.32 0.41
CA PHE A 66 -7.80 -18.06 0.23
C PHE A 66 -8.25 -18.32 -1.22
N THR A 67 -9.40 -18.96 -1.38
CA THR A 67 -10.07 -19.09 -2.68
C THR A 67 -10.85 -17.83 -3.05
N ARG A 68 -11.24 -17.72 -4.32
CA ARG A 68 -12.10 -16.61 -4.79
C ARG A 68 -13.45 -16.60 -4.06
N GLU A 69 -14.01 -17.77 -3.81
CA GLU A 69 -15.30 -17.93 -3.13
C GLU A 69 -15.21 -17.47 -1.66
N GLN A 70 -14.11 -17.79 -0.97
CA GLN A 70 -13.84 -17.34 0.39
C GLN A 70 -13.64 -15.81 0.46
N VAL A 71 -12.89 -15.23 -0.48
CA VAL A 71 -12.77 -13.76 -0.60
C VAL A 71 -14.14 -13.12 -0.80
N GLN A 72 -14.99 -13.69 -1.66
CA GLN A 72 -16.35 -13.20 -1.86
C GLN A 72 -17.22 -13.30 -0.61
N GLN A 73 -17.06 -14.34 0.21
CA GLN A 73 -17.77 -14.47 1.48
C GLN A 73 -17.41 -13.32 2.43
N LEU A 74 -16.11 -13.03 2.61
CA LEU A 74 -15.66 -11.89 3.40
C LEU A 74 -16.26 -10.58 2.88
N LYS A 75 -16.17 -10.34 1.58
CA LYS A 75 -16.69 -9.10 0.97
C LYS A 75 -18.20 -8.93 1.10
N LYS A 76 -18.97 -10.01 1.01
CA LYS A 76 -20.43 -9.98 1.22
C LYS A 76 -20.82 -9.55 2.63
N SER A 77 -19.95 -9.76 3.62
CA SER A 77 -20.15 -9.28 4.99
C SER A 77 -19.79 -7.80 5.18
N GLY A 78 -19.26 -7.14 4.14
CA GLY A 78 -18.81 -5.74 4.19
C GLY A 78 -17.32 -5.59 4.50
N THR A 79 -16.59 -6.68 4.76
CA THR A 79 -15.15 -6.64 5.00
C THR A 79 -14.38 -6.30 3.72
N VAL A 80 -13.55 -5.25 3.79
CA VAL A 80 -12.55 -4.90 2.79
C VAL A 80 -11.39 -5.89 2.86
N VAL A 81 -11.02 -6.50 1.74
CA VAL A 81 -9.93 -7.49 1.72
C VAL A 81 -8.72 -6.91 1.01
N LEU A 82 -7.58 -6.83 1.70
CA LEU A 82 -6.27 -6.53 1.11
C LEU A 82 -5.43 -7.80 1.04
N GLY A 83 -4.70 -7.98 -0.05
CA GLY A 83 -3.79 -9.11 -0.20
C GLY A 83 -2.34 -8.70 -0.09
N TYR A 84 -1.58 -9.45 0.70
CA TYR A 84 -0.15 -9.29 0.92
C TYR A 84 0.66 -9.49 -0.37
N VAL A 85 1.61 -8.59 -0.62
CA VAL A 85 2.62 -8.67 -1.69
C VAL A 85 3.92 -8.08 -1.15
N SER A 86 4.98 -8.88 -1.06
CA SER A 86 6.34 -8.36 -0.82
C SER A 86 6.88 -7.71 -2.11
N VAL A 87 7.42 -6.49 -2.03
CA VAL A 87 7.85 -5.74 -3.22
C VAL A 87 9.35 -5.65 -3.42
N LEU A 88 10.15 -5.77 -2.35
CA LEU A 88 11.61 -5.65 -2.43
C LEU A 88 12.35 -6.91 -1.98
N GLU A 89 11.66 -7.84 -1.31
CA GLU A 89 12.24 -9.12 -0.90
C GLU A 89 11.75 -10.29 -1.76
N LEU A 90 12.53 -11.37 -1.78
CA LEU A 90 12.19 -12.62 -2.46
C LEU A 90 11.11 -13.40 -1.70
N GLU A 91 9.86 -13.24 -2.15
CA GLU A 91 8.74 -14.06 -1.67
C GLU A 91 8.72 -15.48 -2.27
N SER A 92 8.20 -16.46 -1.53
CA SER A 92 7.97 -17.83 -2.00
C SER A 92 7.24 -17.92 -3.35
N TRP A 93 6.22 -17.10 -3.61
CA TRP A 93 5.51 -17.10 -4.90
C TRP A 93 6.41 -16.64 -6.08
N HIS A 94 7.41 -15.79 -5.81
CA HIS A 94 8.37 -15.30 -6.82
C HIS A 94 9.43 -16.34 -7.18
N LYS A 95 9.78 -17.26 -6.26
CA LYS A 95 10.98 -18.12 -6.35
C LYS A 95 11.15 -18.89 -7.67
N SER A 96 10.07 -19.40 -8.27
CA SER A 96 10.17 -20.16 -9.52
C SER A 96 10.18 -19.29 -10.78
N GLN A 97 10.03 -17.97 -10.64
CA GLN A 97 9.89 -17.02 -11.74
C GLN A 97 11.11 -16.10 -11.88
N VAL A 98 11.89 -15.94 -10.81
CA VAL A 98 13.03 -15.02 -10.77
C VAL A 98 14.23 -15.53 -11.58
N LEU A 99 14.91 -14.59 -12.23
CA LEU A 99 16.18 -14.77 -12.91
C LEU A 99 17.32 -14.25 -12.04
N GLU A 100 18.56 -14.62 -12.37
CA GLU A 100 19.74 -14.12 -11.66
C GLU A 100 19.86 -12.59 -11.69
N SER A 101 19.43 -11.97 -12.80
CA SER A 101 19.40 -10.51 -12.95
C SER A 101 18.39 -9.79 -12.07
N ASP A 102 17.42 -10.51 -11.49
CA ASP A 102 16.39 -9.91 -10.63
C ASP A 102 16.90 -9.67 -9.20
N TYR A 103 18.02 -10.28 -8.80
CA TYR A 103 18.60 -10.08 -7.48
C TYR A 103 19.34 -8.75 -7.41
N TYR A 104 19.25 -8.07 -6.27
CA TYR A 104 20.13 -6.94 -5.99
C TYR A 104 21.49 -7.46 -5.52
N TYR A 105 22.56 -6.95 -6.13
CA TYR A 105 23.93 -7.27 -5.75
C TYR A 105 24.57 -6.12 -4.97
N LYS A 106 25.18 -6.47 -3.85
CA LYS A 106 26.05 -5.59 -3.08
C LYS A 106 27.44 -6.22 -3.04
N ASP A 107 28.44 -5.48 -3.49
CA ASP A 107 29.84 -5.93 -3.52
C ASP A 107 30.07 -7.26 -4.28
N GLY A 108 29.25 -7.52 -5.31
CA GLY A 108 29.34 -8.73 -6.15
C GLY A 108 28.57 -9.94 -5.61
N GLU A 109 27.89 -9.82 -4.47
CA GLU A 109 27.08 -10.88 -3.87
C GLU A 109 25.61 -10.50 -3.77
N LYS A 110 24.71 -11.50 -3.84
CA LYS A 110 23.27 -11.29 -3.60
C LYS A 110 23.07 -10.78 -2.19
N MET A 111 22.37 -9.66 -2.05
CA MET A 111 22.10 -9.10 -0.72
C MET A 111 21.06 -9.94 0.01
N LYS A 112 21.49 -10.68 1.04
CA LYS A 112 20.64 -11.51 1.88
C LYS A 112 20.20 -10.76 3.15
N ILE A 113 18.93 -10.92 3.54
CA ILE A 113 18.41 -10.50 4.83
C ILE A 113 18.30 -11.75 5.73
N GLU A 114 19.26 -11.91 6.64
CA GLU A 114 19.38 -13.14 7.45
C GLU A 114 18.19 -13.36 8.39
N GLN A 115 17.59 -12.29 8.91
CA GLN A 115 16.46 -12.37 9.84
C GLN A 115 15.26 -13.11 9.24
N TRP A 116 15.02 -12.93 7.95
CA TRP A 116 13.86 -13.46 7.23
C TRP A 116 14.21 -14.54 6.19
N ASP A 117 15.49 -14.95 6.14
CA ASP A 117 16.05 -15.89 5.16
C ASP A 117 15.62 -15.59 3.71
N THR A 118 15.75 -14.32 3.33
CA THR A 118 15.31 -13.79 2.04
C THR A 118 16.40 -12.97 1.36
N TYR A 119 16.17 -12.55 0.12
CA TYR A 119 17.07 -11.72 -0.66
C TYR A 119 16.39 -10.42 -1.07
N ILE A 120 17.16 -9.33 -1.07
CA ILE A 120 16.75 -8.09 -1.72
C ILE A 120 16.78 -8.27 -3.23
N MET A 121 15.71 -7.85 -3.88
CA MET A 121 15.49 -7.93 -5.32
C MET A 121 15.69 -6.55 -5.96
N ASP A 122 16.22 -6.49 -7.19
CA ASP A 122 16.36 -5.22 -7.92
C ASP A 122 14.99 -4.78 -8.46
N LEU A 123 14.26 -4.01 -7.65
CA LEU A 123 12.97 -3.44 -8.05
C LEU A 123 13.07 -2.54 -9.31
N ALA A 124 14.25 -2.02 -9.64
CA ALA A 124 14.43 -1.26 -10.88
C ALA A 124 14.46 -2.16 -12.12
N ASP A 125 14.71 -3.46 -11.96
CA ASP A 125 14.58 -4.43 -13.04
C ASP A 125 13.10 -4.59 -13.45
N LYS A 126 12.84 -4.50 -14.76
CA LYS A 126 11.49 -4.61 -15.32
C LYS A 126 10.96 -6.03 -15.25
N HIS A 127 11.82 -7.04 -15.38
CA HIS A 127 11.45 -8.43 -15.28
C HIS A 127 10.97 -8.74 -13.86
N TYR A 128 11.72 -8.37 -12.82
CA TYR A 128 11.27 -8.53 -11.44
C TYR A 128 9.94 -7.82 -11.15
N ARG A 129 9.77 -6.54 -11.57
CA ARG A 129 8.45 -5.88 -11.43
C ARG A 129 7.33 -6.62 -12.14
N SER A 130 7.60 -7.21 -13.31
CA SER A 130 6.59 -7.98 -14.03
C SER A 130 6.13 -9.22 -13.26
N ILE A 131 7.02 -9.84 -12.47
CA ILE A 131 6.68 -10.93 -11.56
C ILE A 131 5.72 -10.43 -10.48
N VAL A 132 6.06 -9.34 -9.78
CA VAL A 132 5.19 -8.73 -8.75
C VAL A 132 3.81 -8.38 -9.33
N ILE A 133 3.77 -7.79 -10.53
CA ILE A 133 2.54 -7.47 -11.25
C ILE A 133 1.74 -8.72 -11.60
N ASN A 134 2.39 -9.84 -11.93
CA ASN A 134 1.70 -11.10 -12.18
C ASN A 134 1.06 -11.66 -10.90
N LYS A 135 1.68 -11.50 -9.72
CA LYS A 135 1.03 -11.84 -8.43
C LYS A 135 -0.25 -11.03 -8.27
N VAL A 136 -0.16 -9.72 -8.47
CA VAL A 136 -1.30 -8.81 -8.36
C VAL A 136 -2.42 -9.19 -9.34
N LYS A 137 -2.10 -9.49 -10.60
CA LYS A 137 -3.09 -9.94 -11.58
C LYS A 137 -3.79 -11.23 -11.17
N GLN A 138 -3.02 -12.26 -10.80
CA GLN A 138 -3.58 -13.59 -10.57
C GLN A 138 -4.21 -13.76 -9.19
N GLN A 139 -3.52 -13.30 -8.15
CA GLN A 139 -3.89 -13.57 -6.77
C GLN A 139 -4.72 -12.46 -6.14
N ILE A 140 -4.60 -11.20 -6.62
CA ILE A 140 -5.39 -10.08 -6.09
C ILE A 140 -6.60 -9.81 -6.98
N SER A 141 -6.37 -9.28 -8.19
CA SER A 141 -7.44 -8.88 -9.10
C SER A 141 -8.26 -10.10 -9.57
N GLY A 142 -7.59 -11.20 -9.94
CA GLY A 142 -8.24 -12.44 -10.37
C GLY A 142 -9.14 -13.10 -9.31
N LYS A 143 -8.84 -12.89 -8.03
CA LYS A 143 -9.66 -13.36 -6.89
C LYS A 143 -10.70 -12.33 -6.42
N GLY A 144 -10.67 -11.12 -6.98
CA GLY A 144 -11.58 -10.03 -6.59
C GLY A 144 -11.28 -9.42 -5.22
N ILE A 145 -10.02 -9.47 -4.78
CA ILE A 145 -9.53 -8.76 -3.58
C ILE A 145 -9.56 -7.25 -3.83
N ASP A 146 -9.88 -6.44 -2.81
CA ASP A 146 -10.13 -4.99 -2.95
C ASP A 146 -8.85 -4.16 -3.08
N GLY A 147 -7.71 -4.69 -2.66
CA GLY A 147 -6.44 -3.98 -2.74
C GLY A 147 -5.21 -4.80 -2.44
N VAL A 148 -4.08 -4.12 -2.52
CA VAL A 148 -2.74 -4.66 -2.29
C VAL A 148 -2.20 -4.05 -1.01
N PHE A 149 -1.76 -4.93 -0.11
CA PHE A 149 -0.89 -4.57 1.00
C PHE A 149 0.56 -4.81 0.56
N LEU A 150 1.31 -3.72 0.42
CA LEU A 150 2.65 -3.67 -0.15
C LEU A 150 3.67 -3.73 0.98
N ASP A 151 4.19 -4.92 1.23
CA ASP A 151 5.23 -5.13 2.24
C ASP A 151 6.64 -4.96 1.66
N THR A 152 7.64 -4.81 2.54
CA THR A 152 9.08 -4.65 2.23
C THR A 152 9.43 -3.40 1.41
N ALA A 153 8.48 -2.46 1.26
CA ALA A 153 8.78 -1.13 0.74
C ALA A 153 9.65 -0.31 1.72
N GLY A 154 9.60 -0.63 3.02
CA GLY A 154 10.42 -0.06 4.08
C GLY A 154 11.92 -0.25 3.87
N ASP A 155 12.31 -1.37 3.26
CA ASP A 155 13.69 -1.73 2.97
C ASP A 155 14.44 -0.70 2.14
N ILE A 156 13.72 0.08 1.31
CA ILE A 156 14.28 1.23 0.57
C ILE A 156 14.86 2.25 1.55
N ASP A 157 14.17 2.52 2.64
CA ASP A 157 14.62 3.45 3.67
C ASP A 157 15.66 2.78 4.59
N ASP A 158 15.47 1.52 4.97
CA ASP A 158 16.30 0.86 5.99
C ASP A 158 17.68 0.43 5.48
N TYR A 159 17.76 -0.09 4.25
CA TYR A 159 19.01 -0.66 3.71
C TYR A 159 19.77 0.28 2.77
N PHE A 160 19.11 1.32 2.26
CA PHE A 160 19.70 2.23 1.27
C PHE A 160 19.82 3.69 1.74
N TYR A 161 19.58 3.99 3.03
CA TYR A 161 19.66 5.36 3.58
C TYR A 161 21.00 6.09 3.33
N ASN A 162 22.10 5.35 3.18
CA ASN A 162 23.45 5.90 2.96
C ASN A 162 23.90 5.84 1.49
N GLN A 163 23.02 5.43 0.58
CA GLN A 163 23.29 5.30 -0.85
C GLN A 163 22.24 6.09 -1.65
N ALA A 164 22.35 7.42 -1.64
CA ALA A 164 21.32 8.32 -2.18
C ALA A 164 20.87 7.98 -3.61
N ASP A 165 21.82 7.68 -4.51
CA ASP A 165 21.51 7.36 -5.91
C ASP A 165 20.75 6.02 -6.04
N VAL A 166 21.13 5.01 -5.26
CA VAL A 166 20.46 3.69 -5.26
C VAL A 166 19.08 3.82 -4.63
N GLN A 167 18.97 4.56 -3.53
CA GLN A 167 17.71 4.81 -2.85
C GLN A 167 16.72 5.53 -3.78
N GLU A 168 17.16 6.57 -4.48
CA GLU A 168 16.31 7.29 -5.44
C GLU A 168 15.92 6.39 -6.63
N LYS A 169 16.86 5.57 -7.14
CA LYS A 169 16.57 4.56 -8.17
C LYS A 169 15.43 3.64 -7.71
N PHE A 170 15.48 3.13 -6.48
CA PHE A 170 14.43 2.27 -5.95
C PHE A 170 13.12 2.99 -5.67
N ARG A 171 13.14 4.24 -5.18
CA ARG A 171 11.91 5.05 -5.05
C ARG A 171 11.22 5.27 -6.39
N LEU A 172 11.98 5.60 -7.42
CA LEU A 172 11.46 5.75 -8.79
C LEU A 172 10.89 4.44 -9.33
N ALA A 173 11.59 3.33 -9.09
CA ALA A 173 11.13 2.00 -9.48
C ALA A 173 9.84 1.60 -8.75
N TYR A 174 9.74 1.90 -7.46
CA TYR A 174 8.56 1.66 -6.66
C TYR A 174 7.36 2.50 -7.11
N VAL A 175 7.56 3.78 -7.42
CA VAL A 175 6.54 4.63 -8.04
C VAL A 175 6.03 4.03 -9.36
N ASN A 176 6.91 3.46 -10.18
CA ASN A 176 6.52 2.77 -11.40
C ASN A 176 5.71 1.50 -11.10
N LEU A 177 6.13 0.69 -10.12
CA LEU A 177 5.37 -0.48 -9.67
C LEU A 177 3.95 -0.08 -9.24
N LEU A 178 3.79 0.97 -8.42
CA LEU A 178 2.47 1.43 -7.98
C LEU A 178 1.57 1.81 -9.18
N LYS A 179 2.11 2.51 -10.18
CA LYS A 179 1.38 2.86 -11.41
C LYS A 179 1.04 1.63 -12.25
N GLU A 180 1.95 0.67 -12.35
CA GLU A 180 1.73 -0.61 -13.04
C GLU A 180 0.63 -1.41 -12.34
N ILE A 181 0.58 -1.44 -11.00
CA ILE A 181 -0.51 -2.05 -10.21
C ILE A 181 -1.85 -1.36 -10.51
N LYS A 182 -1.89 -0.02 -10.50
CA LYS A 182 -3.11 0.73 -10.86
C LYS A 182 -3.55 0.52 -12.31
N SER A 183 -2.65 0.10 -13.19
CA SER A 183 -2.96 -0.27 -14.57
C SER A 183 -3.55 -1.68 -14.69
N VAL A 184 -3.34 -2.56 -13.70
CA VAL A 184 -4.05 -3.84 -13.59
C VAL A 184 -5.51 -3.60 -13.24
N ASP A 185 -5.74 -2.79 -12.20
CA ASP A 185 -7.08 -2.34 -11.82
C ASP A 185 -7.00 -0.99 -11.09
N SER A 186 -7.60 0.03 -11.71
CA SER A 186 -7.61 1.41 -11.22
C SER A 186 -8.40 1.60 -9.92
N ASN A 187 -9.14 0.59 -9.44
CA ASN A 187 -9.88 0.64 -8.19
C ASN A 187 -9.11 0.05 -6.99
N LEU A 188 -8.03 -0.69 -7.23
CA LEU A 188 -7.28 -1.34 -6.14
C LEU A 188 -6.83 -0.35 -5.07
N LEU A 189 -7.12 -0.69 -3.81
CA LEU A 189 -6.57 0.02 -2.68
C LEU A 189 -5.08 -0.30 -2.54
N LEU A 190 -4.23 0.67 -2.20
CA LEU A 190 -2.80 0.47 -1.99
C LEU A 190 -2.48 0.89 -0.56
N VAL A 191 -2.04 -0.04 0.27
CA VAL A 191 -1.59 0.21 1.64
C VAL A 191 -0.15 -0.25 1.75
N GLN A 192 0.74 0.62 2.18
CA GLN A 192 2.18 0.34 2.26
C GLN A 192 2.57 -0.01 3.70
N ASN A 193 3.41 -1.03 3.89
CA ASN A 193 4.08 -1.26 5.17
C ASN A 193 5.38 -0.44 5.26
N TRP A 194 5.61 0.23 6.39
CA TRP A 194 6.82 1.01 6.64
C TRP A 194 7.19 2.00 5.51
N GLY A 195 8.47 2.39 5.40
CA GLY A 195 8.99 3.23 4.32
C GLY A 195 8.54 4.69 4.38
N PHE A 196 8.59 5.30 5.58
CA PHE A 196 8.01 6.61 5.83
C PHE A 196 8.67 7.76 5.05
N GLU A 197 10.00 7.73 4.85
CA GLU A 197 10.67 8.73 4.00
C GLU A 197 10.34 8.50 2.53
N THR A 198 10.22 7.25 2.10
CA THR A 198 9.73 6.91 0.76
C THR A 198 8.29 7.39 0.54
N ILE A 199 7.41 7.29 1.54
CA ILE A 199 6.05 7.84 1.47
C ILE A 199 6.10 9.35 1.29
N LYS A 200 6.85 10.03 2.16
CA LYS A 200 6.95 11.49 2.16
C LYS A 200 7.57 12.05 0.88
N SER A 201 8.58 11.38 0.34
CA SER A 201 9.32 11.85 -0.84
C SER A 201 8.67 11.46 -2.16
N ALA A 202 8.02 10.29 -2.25
CA ALA A 202 7.65 9.70 -3.54
C ALA A 202 6.20 9.19 -3.63
N THR A 203 5.63 8.59 -2.58
CA THR A 203 4.38 7.80 -2.73
C THR A 203 3.14 8.32 -2.03
N LEU A 204 3.21 9.42 -1.26
CA LEU A 204 2.08 9.97 -0.48
C LEU A 204 0.78 10.15 -1.28
N ASN A 205 0.87 10.52 -2.56
CA ASN A 205 -0.30 10.76 -3.41
C ASN A 205 -0.66 9.56 -4.31
N LEU A 206 0.01 8.42 -4.13
CA LEU A 206 -0.18 7.20 -4.90
C LEU A 206 -0.77 6.05 -4.08
N ILE A 207 -0.64 6.13 -2.75
CA ILE A 207 -1.18 5.14 -1.80
C ILE A 207 -2.39 5.70 -1.05
N HIS A 208 -3.17 4.81 -0.44
CA HIS A 208 -4.34 5.17 0.36
C HIS A 208 -4.12 4.98 1.86
N GLY A 209 -3.11 4.21 2.27
CA GLY A 209 -2.78 4.02 3.67
C GLY A 209 -1.35 3.57 3.90
N VAL A 210 -0.92 3.67 5.16
CA VAL A 210 0.35 3.18 5.67
C VAL A 210 0.10 2.30 6.89
N LEU A 211 0.83 1.20 7.02
CA LEU A 211 0.92 0.40 8.24
C LEU A 211 2.24 0.71 8.96
N TRP A 212 2.16 0.95 10.26
CA TRP A 212 3.31 1.05 11.16
C TRP A 212 3.27 -0.12 12.14
N GLU A 213 4.15 -1.11 11.93
CA GLU A 213 4.30 -2.23 12.85
C GLU A 213 5.11 -1.87 14.10
N ASP A 214 5.08 -2.73 15.12
CA ASP A 214 5.77 -2.48 16.40
C ASP A 214 5.44 -1.13 17.04
N PHE A 215 4.20 -0.67 16.90
CA PHE A 215 3.74 0.58 17.49
C PHE A 215 3.61 0.42 19.01
N ASN A 216 4.74 0.45 19.72
CA ASN A 216 4.84 0.25 21.16
C ASN A 216 4.95 1.60 21.87
N LYS A 217 3.95 1.95 22.69
CA LYS A 217 3.92 3.22 23.42
C LYS A 217 5.18 3.45 24.26
N SER A 218 5.71 2.40 24.89
CA SER A 218 6.86 2.51 25.80
C SER A 218 8.13 3.04 25.11
N VAL A 219 8.24 2.79 23.81
CA VAL A 219 9.30 3.26 22.92
C VAL A 219 8.88 4.58 22.26
N ILE A 220 7.77 4.58 21.52
CA ILE A 220 7.33 5.70 20.69
C ILE A 220 7.13 6.99 21.50
N ALA A 221 6.64 6.90 22.73
CA ALA A 221 6.40 8.09 23.56
C ALA A 221 7.70 8.85 23.93
N LYS A 222 8.86 8.19 23.85
CA LYS A 222 10.17 8.73 24.27
C LYS A 222 11.12 8.96 23.10
N ASP A 223 10.88 8.28 21.97
CA ASP A 223 11.72 8.38 20.79
C ASP A 223 11.33 9.57 19.91
N GLN A 224 12.27 10.50 19.71
CA GLN A 224 12.03 11.72 18.94
C GLN A 224 11.72 11.44 17.47
N TRP A 225 12.36 10.42 16.90
CA TRP A 225 12.14 10.01 15.51
C TRP A 225 10.68 9.54 15.32
N SER A 226 10.21 8.66 16.21
CA SER A 226 8.83 8.17 16.22
C SER A 226 7.83 9.31 16.44
N GLN A 227 8.11 10.22 17.36
CA GLN A 227 7.25 11.39 17.59
C GLN A 227 7.15 12.31 16.36
N ASN A 228 8.23 12.45 15.58
CA ASN A 228 8.21 13.21 14.33
C ASN A 228 7.30 12.56 13.29
N TRP A 229 7.40 11.24 13.10
CA TRP A 229 6.56 10.51 12.15
C TRP A 229 5.09 10.44 12.55
N MET A 230 4.82 10.23 13.84
CA MET A 230 3.46 10.30 14.34
C MET A 230 2.85 11.68 14.08
N ARG A 231 3.59 12.77 14.31
CA ARG A 231 3.14 14.13 13.94
C ARG A 231 2.92 14.29 12.44
N TYR A 232 3.82 13.78 11.62
CA TYR A 232 3.71 13.84 10.16
C TYR A 232 2.44 13.13 9.67
N PHE A 233 2.19 11.89 10.09
CA PHE A 233 1.01 11.13 9.65
C PHE A 233 -0.30 11.72 10.17
N LYS A 234 -0.30 12.29 11.38
CA LYS A 234 -1.44 13.09 11.86
C LYS A 234 -1.74 14.27 10.94
N GLN A 235 -0.71 14.96 10.44
CA GLN A 235 -0.88 16.06 9.49
C GLN A 235 -1.33 15.59 8.11
N GLN A 236 -0.98 14.37 7.69
CA GLN A 236 -1.41 13.78 6.41
C GLN A 236 -2.72 12.97 6.52
N SER A 237 -3.44 13.04 7.65
CA SER A 237 -4.69 12.31 7.89
C SER A 237 -5.84 12.68 6.94
N ASN A 238 -5.70 13.76 6.16
CA ASN A 238 -6.63 14.10 5.09
C ASN A 238 -6.30 13.42 3.75
N LYS A 239 -5.11 12.82 3.59
CA LYS A 239 -4.65 12.16 2.37
C LYS A 239 -4.61 10.64 2.47
N ILE A 240 -4.07 10.12 3.57
CA ILE A 240 -3.90 8.68 3.78
C ILE A 240 -4.37 8.26 5.17
N VAL A 241 -4.75 6.99 5.31
CA VAL A 241 -5.07 6.36 6.60
C VAL A 241 -3.82 5.74 7.22
N THR A 242 -3.64 5.91 8.52
CA THR A 242 -2.54 5.27 9.26
C THR A 242 -3.07 4.11 10.10
N PHE A 243 -2.58 2.92 9.77
CA PHE A 243 -2.79 1.68 10.50
C PHE A 243 -1.60 1.39 11.40
N THR A 244 -1.80 0.66 12.49
CA THR A 244 -0.75 0.32 13.45
C THR A 244 -0.91 -1.10 14.01
N VAL A 245 0.17 -1.86 14.05
CA VAL A 245 0.21 -3.11 14.83
C VAL A 245 0.78 -2.79 16.20
N THR A 246 0.06 -3.17 17.25
CA THR A 246 0.39 -2.82 18.63
C THR A 246 0.56 -4.08 19.48
N PRO A 247 1.53 -4.11 20.41
CA PRO A 247 1.77 -5.32 21.21
C PRO A 247 0.75 -5.52 22.34
N ASP A 248 0.07 -4.45 22.77
CA ASP A 248 -0.81 -4.45 23.93
C ASP A 248 -1.91 -3.38 23.86
N ASP A 249 -2.89 -3.47 24.76
CA ASP A 249 -4.00 -2.51 24.86
C ASP A 249 -3.54 -1.08 25.20
N ILE A 250 -2.42 -0.93 25.91
CA ILE A 250 -1.87 0.38 26.28
C ILE A 250 -1.39 1.11 25.02
N SER A 251 -0.72 0.38 24.14
CA SER A 251 -0.19 0.84 22.87
C SER A 251 -1.29 1.05 21.85
N LYS A 252 -2.28 0.15 21.78
CA LYS A 252 -3.53 0.34 21.03
C LYS A 252 -4.23 1.64 21.41
N LYS A 253 -4.47 1.87 22.71
CA LYS A 253 -5.09 3.11 23.19
C LYS A 253 -4.28 4.33 22.78
N TYR A 254 -2.95 4.26 22.87
CA TYR A 254 -2.06 5.36 22.47
C TYR A 254 -2.10 5.62 20.96
N SER A 255 -2.23 4.58 20.14
CA SER A 255 -2.44 4.70 18.70
C SER A 255 -3.78 5.38 18.38
N THR A 256 -4.88 4.90 18.97
CA THR A 256 -6.24 5.44 18.73
C THR A 256 -6.38 6.90 19.13
N VAL A 257 -5.83 7.34 20.27
CA VAL A 257 -5.89 8.77 20.66
C VAL A 257 -5.08 9.68 19.74
N ASN A 258 -4.19 9.12 18.93
CA ASN A 258 -3.45 9.83 17.89
C ASN A 258 -4.12 9.77 16.51
N GLY A 259 -5.34 9.21 16.41
CA GLY A 259 -6.12 9.17 15.18
C GLY A 259 -5.75 8.04 14.24
N PHE A 260 -5.06 7.01 14.74
CA PHE A 260 -4.66 5.85 13.96
C PHE A 260 -5.57 4.66 14.25
N ILE A 261 -5.71 3.77 13.27
CA ILE A 261 -6.48 2.53 13.40
C ILE A 261 -5.51 1.43 13.80
N SER A 262 -5.86 0.64 14.80
CA SER A 262 -4.92 -0.31 15.40
C SER A 262 -5.47 -1.72 15.47
N THR A 263 -4.59 -2.70 15.25
CA THR A 263 -4.81 -4.09 15.63
C THR A 263 -3.80 -4.50 16.70
N ILE A 264 -4.14 -5.51 17.52
CA ILE A 264 -3.21 -6.05 18.51
C ILE A 264 -2.56 -7.30 17.92
N ASN A 265 -1.24 -7.31 17.90
CA ASN A 265 -0.45 -8.53 17.73
C ASN A 265 0.80 -8.46 18.63
N PRO A 266 0.94 -9.33 19.65
CA PRO A 266 2.08 -9.29 20.57
C PRO A 266 3.35 -9.93 20.02
N ASN A 267 3.29 -10.59 18.85
CA ASN A 267 4.41 -11.25 18.20
C ASN A 267 4.31 -11.06 16.67
N ASP A 268 5.31 -11.54 15.93
CA ASP A 268 5.36 -11.41 14.47
C ASP A 268 4.63 -12.55 13.74
N ILE A 269 3.74 -13.28 14.44
CA ILE A 269 2.99 -14.41 13.88
C ILE A 269 1.55 -13.98 13.65
N TYR A 270 1.10 -14.08 12.40
CA TYR A 270 -0.23 -13.62 11.97
C TYR A 270 -1.18 -14.79 11.65
N ASP A 271 -0.94 -15.99 12.17
CA ASP A 271 -1.75 -17.18 11.86
C ASP A 271 -2.96 -17.38 12.80
N ASN A 272 -3.22 -16.44 13.72
CA ASN A 272 -4.19 -16.56 14.81
C ASN A 272 -5.31 -15.50 14.80
#